data_AF-A0A522BHY3-F1
#
_entry.id   AF-A0A522BHY3-F1
#
_cell.length_a   1.000
_cell.length_b   1.000
_cell.length_c   1.000
_cell.angle_alpha   90.00
_cell.angle_beta   90.00
_cell.angle_gamma   90.00
#
_symmetry.space_group_name_H-M   'P 1'
#
loop_
_entity.id
_entity.type
_entity.pdbx_description
1 polymer ?
#
loop_
_entity_poly.entity_id
_entity_poly.type
_entity_poly.pdbx_seq_one_letter_code
_entity_poly.pdbx_strand_id
1 'polypeptide(L)'
;MKRASILAIALAAIFMWLGAAFAEGDYVMGNQLLTNVTKGQIKEAEELLGAHTFNESTLGRALLLTLSLADSDSASERDVFRLSQLLVDKGADVNHSDVHGRTPLMEAALKKFETVAWLLLKSGANSFAIDRMGLSALEFAKRTSAADSTIVWLLESAQQKQAKFTVTNLRLVVRGESVIVYYDLEGPIPAQVALNVEGAGGKGIDARHVSGDIGKRVEPGSNRKIVWALAQDVPKGFNGKEMTLDVLAFSE
;
A
#
# COMPACT_ATOMS: atom_id res chain seq x y z
N MET A 1 41.61 -32.97 15.73
CA MET A 1 40.75 -32.14 14.85
C MET A 1 39.46 -32.83 14.34
N LYS A 2 39.22 -34.14 14.52
CA LYS A 2 38.02 -34.82 13.93
C LYS A 2 36.74 -34.86 14.79
N ARG A 3 36.80 -34.59 16.10
CA ARG A 3 35.62 -34.71 17.01
C ARG A 3 34.70 -33.49 17.01
N ALA A 4 35.20 -32.30 16.71
CA ALA A 4 34.39 -31.07 16.62
C ALA A 4 33.43 -31.09 15.41
N SER A 5 33.82 -31.76 14.32
CA SER A 5 33.04 -31.82 13.08
C SER A 5 31.77 -32.67 13.19
N ILE A 6 31.83 -33.78 13.95
CA ILE A 6 30.68 -34.68 14.11
C ILE A 6 29.61 -34.03 15.00
N LEU A 7 30.02 -33.33 16.06
CA LEU A 7 29.11 -32.62 16.95
C LEU A 7 28.39 -31.47 16.22
N ALA A 8 29.10 -30.74 15.35
CA ALA A 8 28.53 -29.66 14.54
C ALA A 8 27.51 -30.18 13.51
N ILE A 9 27.79 -31.32 12.87
CA ILE A 9 26.85 -31.95 11.91
C ILE A 9 25.60 -32.47 12.65
N ALA A 10 25.77 -33.07 13.83
CA ALA A 10 24.64 -33.55 14.64
C ALA A 10 23.76 -32.38 15.12
N LEU A 11 24.36 -31.27 15.58
CA LEU A 11 23.63 -30.05 15.95
C LEU A 11 22.89 -29.44 14.75
N ALA A 12 23.54 -29.36 13.59
CA ALA A 12 22.90 -28.85 12.37
C ALA A 12 21.72 -29.73 11.93
N ALA A 13 21.85 -31.06 12.00
CA ALA A 13 20.77 -32.00 11.70
C ALA A 13 19.61 -31.88 12.71
N ILE A 14 19.90 -31.73 14.00
CA ILE A 14 18.89 -31.50 15.05
C ILE A 14 18.16 -30.18 14.80
N PHE A 15 18.87 -29.10 14.46
CA PHE A 15 18.25 -27.81 14.10
C PHE A 15 17.39 -27.90 12.83
N MET A 16 17.85 -28.63 11.82
CA MET A 16 17.08 -28.87 10.59
C MET A 16 15.81 -29.66 10.88
N TRP A 17 15.88 -30.68 11.73
CA TRP A 17 14.76 -31.54 12.09
C TRP A 17 13.77 -30.84 13.03
N LEU A 18 14.26 -30.07 14.01
CA LEU A 18 13.43 -29.19 14.84
C LEU A 18 12.75 -28.10 14.01
N GLY A 19 13.47 -27.50 13.05
CA GLY A 19 12.89 -26.54 12.11
C GLY A 19 11.79 -27.15 11.24
N ALA A 20 11.99 -28.37 10.74
CA ALA A 20 10.99 -29.10 9.96
C ALA A 20 9.76 -29.49 10.79
N ALA A 21 9.95 -30.01 12.01
CA ALA A 21 8.85 -30.37 12.92
C ALA A 21 8.05 -29.13 13.37
N PHE A 22 8.74 -28.00 13.60
CA PHE A 22 8.10 -26.73 13.90
C PHE A 22 7.31 -26.18 12.70
N ALA A 23 7.87 -26.28 11.49
CA ALA A 23 7.19 -25.87 10.26
C ALA A 23 5.97 -26.76 9.93
N GLU A 24 6.04 -28.07 10.18
CA GLU A 24 4.89 -28.98 10.06
C GLU A 24 3.79 -28.65 11.08
N GLY A 25 4.16 -28.32 12.32
CA GLY A 25 3.21 -27.88 13.35
C GLY A 25 2.49 -26.58 12.99
N ASP A 26 3.22 -25.55 12.53
CA ASP A 26 2.64 -24.28 12.09
C ASP A 26 1.75 -24.46 10.84
N TYR A 27 2.15 -25.34 9.92
CA TYR A 27 1.35 -25.68 8.74
C TYR A 27 0.02 -26.37 9.10
N VAL A 28 0.05 -27.36 10.00
CA VAL A 28 -1.15 -28.09 10.43
C VAL A 28 -2.10 -27.17 11.20
N MET A 29 -1.57 -26.41 12.18
CA MET A 29 -2.39 -25.48 12.97
C MET A 29 -2.91 -24.32 12.11
N GLY A 30 -2.11 -23.83 11.16
CA GLY A 30 -2.53 -22.80 10.21
C GLY A 30 -3.70 -23.26 9.34
N ASN A 31 -3.63 -24.49 8.80
CA ASN A 31 -4.76 -25.06 8.06
C ASN A 31 -5.99 -25.30 8.93
N GLN A 32 -5.81 -25.67 10.20
CA GLN A 32 -6.90 -25.81 11.15
C GLN A 32 -7.56 -24.46 11.44
N LEU A 33 -6.78 -23.40 11.63
CA LEU A 33 -7.30 -22.04 11.77
C LEU A 33 -8.15 -21.65 10.57
N LEU A 34 -7.61 -21.80 9.35
CA LEU A 34 -8.32 -21.46 8.12
C LEU A 34 -9.60 -22.29 7.95
N THR A 35 -9.57 -23.57 8.35
CA THR A 35 -10.75 -24.45 8.32
C THR A 35 -11.83 -23.99 9.30
N ASN A 36 -11.44 -23.65 10.53
CA ASN A 36 -12.37 -23.15 11.55
C ASN A 36 -13.03 -21.85 11.07
N VAL A 37 -12.24 -20.91 10.54
CA VAL A 37 -12.74 -19.67 9.94
C VAL A 37 -13.73 -20.00 8.83
N THR A 38 -13.33 -20.80 7.83
CA THR A 38 -14.19 -21.16 6.67
C THR A 38 -15.53 -21.80 7.08
N LYS A 39 -15.55 -22.56 8.18
CA LYS A 39 -16.76 -23.22 8.70
C LYS A 39 -17.62 -22.33 9.61
N GLY A 40 -17.21 -21.10 9.91
CA GLY A 40 -17.88 -20.22 10.86
C GLY A 40 -17.66 -20.62 12.33
N GLN A 41 -16.66 -21.45 12.62
CA GLN A 41 -16.30 -21.90 13.98
C GLN A 41 -15.45 -20.84 14.69
N ILE A 42 -16.07 -19.68 14.95
CA ILE A 42 -15.38 -18.47 15.43
C ILE A 42 -14.73 -18.71 16.80
N LYS A 43 -15.41 -19.41 17.72
CA LYS A 43 -14.88 -19.68 19.06
C LYS A 43 -13.62 -20.54 19.01
N GLU A 44 -13.66 -21.61 18.21
CA GLU A 44 -12.54 -22.51 18.02
C GLU A 44 -11.36 -21.81 17.31
N ALA A 45 -11.65 -20.88 16.40
CA ALA A 45 -10.64 -20.02 15.79
C ALA A 45 -9.99 -19.07 16.83
N GLU A 46 -10.79 -18.42 17.68
CA GLU A 46 -10.29 -17.53 18.75
C GLU A 46 -9.42 -18.29 19.77
N GLU A 47 -9.86 -19.48 20.21
CA GLU A 47 -9.10 -20.33 21.13
C GLU A 47 -7.74 -20.73 20.52
N LEU A 48 -7.74 -21.09 19.24
CA LEU A 48 -6.51 -21.48 18.54
C LEU A 48 -5.54 -20.30 18.40
N LEU A 49 -6.04 -19.08 18.10
CA LEU A 49 -5.27 -17.83 18.08
C LEU A 49 -4.73 -17.44 19.46
N GLY A 50 -5.42 -17.82 20.53
CA GLY A 50 -4.96 -17.64 21.90
C GLY A 50 -3.83 -18.59 22.29
N ALA A 51 -3.90 -19.85 21.85
CA ALA A 51 -2.96 -20.91 22.22
C ALA A 51 -1.70 -20.97 21.34
N HIS A 52 -1.75 -20.46 20.10
CA HIS A 52 -0.66 -20.60 19.13
C HIS A 52 -0.28 -19.27 18.48
N THR A 53 0.97 -19.18 18.02
CA THR A 53 1.47 -18.10 17.16
C THR A 53 1.44 -18.56 15.72
N PHE A 54 1.06 -17.67 14.81
CA PHE A 54 0.98 -17.94 13.38
C PHE A 54 1.82 -16.92 12.62
N ASN A 55 2.27 -17.29 11.42
CA ASN A 55 2.89 -16.35 10.50
C ASN A 55 1.89 -15.32 9.97
N GLU A 56 2.40 -14.14 9.60
CA GLU A 56 1.61 -12.98 9.12
C GLU A 56 0.72 -13.32 7.90
N SER A 57 1.20 -14.19 7.01
CA SER A 57 0.49 -14.60 5.80
C SER A 57 -0.73 -15.47 6.11
N THR A 58 -0.60 -16.41 7.05
CA THR A 58 -1.71 -17.27 7.47
C THR A 58 -2.78 -16.45 8.19
N LEU A 59 -2.36 -15.50 9.03
CA LEU A 59 -3.26 -14.54 9.68
C LEU A 59 -3.94 -13.61 8.66
N GLY A 60 -3.21 -13.11 7.66
CA GLY A 60 -3.76 -12.29 6.57
C GLY A 60 -4.79 -13.06 5.72
N ARG A 61 -4.53 -14.33 5.43
CA ARG A 61 -5.51 -15.24 4.78
C ARG A 61 -6.75 -15.43 5.65
N ALA A 62 -6.57 -15.70 6.94
CA ALA A 62 -7.68 -15.86 7.88
C ALA A 62 -8.52 -14.58 7.98
N LEU A 63 -7.89 -13.40 7.97
CA LEU A 63 -8.56 -12.11 7.99
C LEU A 63 -9.42 -11.91 6.75
N LEU A 64 -8.88 -12.20 5.57
CA LEU A 64 -9.62 -12.12 4.32
C LEU A 64 -10.82 -13.08 4.31
N LEU A 65 -10.62 -14.34 4.71
CA LEU A 65 -11.70 -15.33 4.78
C LEU A 65 -12.80 -14.92 5.77
N THR A 66 -12.43 -14.35 6.92
CA THR A 66 -13.37 -13.88 7.94
C THR A 66 -14.40 -12.90 7.36
N LEU A 67 -13.97 -12.03 6.45
CA LEU A 67 -14.85 -11.05 5.80
C LEU A 67 -15.78 -11.67 4.76
N SER A 68 -15.37 -12.79 4.15
CA SER A 68 -16.19 -13.56 3.22
C SER A 68 -17.26 -14.41 3.93
N LEU A 69 -17.14 -14.69 5.23
CA LEU A 69 -18.11 -15.50 5.98
C LEU A 69 -19.48 -14.84 6.14
N ALA A 70 -19.52 -13.51 6.05
CA ALA A 70 -20.73 -12.70 6.26
C ALA A 70 -21.89 -13.00 5.31
N ASP A 71 -21.64 -13.69 4.20
CA ASP A 71 -22.69 -14.14 3.27
C ASP A 71 -23.48 -15.35 3.78
N SER A 72 -23.05 -15.95 4.90
CA SER A 72 -23.68 -17.12 5.49
C SER A 72 -24.37 -16.76 6.81
N ASP A 73 -25.46 -17.47 7.15
CA ASP A 73 -26.15 -17.37 8.46
C ASP A 73 -25.26 -17.71 9.67
N SER A 74 -23.97 -17.99 9.46
CA SER A 74 -23.05 -18.56 10.44
C SER A 74 -22.31 -17.54 11.31
N ALA A 75 -22.19 -16.28 10.90
CA ALA A 75 -21.44 -15.26 11.64
C ALA A 75 -22.13 -13.89 11.63
N SER A 76 -22.29 -13.28 12.80
CA SER A 76 -22.79 -11.90 12.90
C SER A 76 -21.69 -10.89 12.53
N GLU A 77 -22.06 -9.67 12.13
CA GLU A 77 -21.10 -8.58 11.89
C GLU A 77 -20.20 -8.32 13.12
N ARG A 78 -20.75 -8.52 14.32
CA ARG A 78 -20.00 -8.40 15.58
C ARG A 78 -18.91 -9.46 15.69
N ASP A 79 -19.20 -10.69 15.28
CA ASP A 79 -18.22 -11.78 15.31
C ASP A 79 -17.13 -11.55 14.27
N VAL A 80 -17.50 -11.10 13.07
CA VAL A 80 -16.56 -10.69 12.01
C VAL A 80 -15.64 -9.59 12.52
N PHE A 81 -16.18 -8.55 13.15
CA PHE A 81 -15.38 -7.46 13.70
C PHE A 81 -14.42 -7.94 14.79
N ARG A 82 -14.91 -8.74 15.75
CA ARG A 82 -14.11 -9.24 16.87
C ARG A 82 -12.96 -10.13 16.41
N LEU A 83 -13.24 -11.06 15.49
CA LEU A 83 -12.21 -11.94 14.93
C LEU A 83 -11.21 -11.14 14.08
N SER A 84 -11.68 -10.17 13.29
CA SER A 84 -10.81 -9.27 12.51
C SER A 84 -9.87 -8.48 13.42
N GLN A 85 -10.38 -7.92 14.52
CA GLN A 85 -9.57 -7.21 15.52
C GLN A 85 -8.50 -8.12 16.12
N LEU A 86 -8.87 -9.34 16.53
CA LEU A 86 -7.92 -10.29 17.11
C LEU A 86 -6.81 -10.67 16.12
N LEU A 87 -7.16 -10.91 14.86
CA LEU A 87 -6.19 -11.25 13.81
C LEU A 87 -5.22 -10.08 13.55
N VAL A 88 -5.74 -8.86 13.46
CA VAL A 88 -4.93 -7.64 13.30
C VAL A 88 -4.01 -7.43 14.50
N ASP A 89 -4.49 -7.59 15.73
CA ASP A 89 -3.68 -7.46 16.95
C ASP A 89 -2.57 -8.52 17.04
N LYS A 90 -2.76 -9.67 16.40
CA LYS A 90 -1.78 -10.75 16.29
C LYS A 90 -0.76 -10.55 15.14
N GLY A 91 -0.86 -9.45 14.39
CA GLY A 91 0.07 -9.14 13.30
C GLY A 91 -0.34 -9.74 11.94
N ALA A 92 -1.63 -9.88 11.68
CA ALA A 92 -2.12 -10.20 10.34
C ALA A 92 -1.63 -9.17 9.31
N ASP A 93 -1.18 -9.64 8.15
CA ASP A 93 -0.96 -8.77 7.00
C ASP A 93 -2.31 -8.22 6.50
N VAL A 94 -2.60 -6.97 6.84
CA VAL A 94 -3.84 -6.26 6.45
C VAL A 94 -3.94 -5.99 4.95
N ASN A 95 -2.83 -6.12 4.22
CA ASN A 95 -2.75 -5.96 2.77
C ASN A 95 -2.64 -7.30 2.04
N HIS A 96 -2.78 -8.41 2.75
CA HIS A 96 -2.83 -9.73 2.13
C HIS A 96 -3.88 -9.77 1.02
N SER A 97 -3.56 -10.36 -0.12
CA SER A 97 -4.48 -10.43 -1.26
C SER A 97 -4.74 -11.86 -1.71
N ASP A 98 -5.97 -12.13 -2.13
CA ASP A 98 -6.31 -13.41 -2.75
C ASP A 98 -5.75 -13.55 -4.18
N VAL A 99 -6.07 -14.67 -4.81
CA VAL A 99 -5.72 -14.95 -6.21
C VAL A 99 -6.32 -13.96 -7.21
N HIS A 100 -7.30 -13.13 -6.81
CA HIS A 100 -7.88 -12.08 -7.64
C HIS A 100 -7.30 -10.70 -7.33
N GLY A 101 -6.36 -10.60 -6.38
CA GLY A 101 -5.82 -9.32 -5.91
C GLY A 101 -6.71 -8.61 -4.90
N ARG A 102 -7.77 -9.25 -4.38
CA ARG A 102 -8.68 -8.63 -3.42
C ARG A 102 -8.08 -8.62 -2.04
N THR A 103 -8.07 -7.44 -1.40
CA THR A 103 -7.56 -7.22 -0.05
C THR A 103 -8.71 -7.22 0.98
N PRO A 104 -8.42 -7.39 2.28
CA PRO A 104 -9.42 -7.25 3.33
C PRO A 104 -10.21 -5.94 3.25
N LEU A 105 -9.56 -4.84 2.89
CA LEU A 105 -10.23 -3.54 2.77
C LEU A 105 -11.26 -3.52 1.63
N MET A 106 -10.97 -4.19 0.51
CA MET A 106 -11.92 -4.31 -0.61
C MET A 106 -13.14 -5.16 -0.23
N GLU A 107 -12.94 -6.28 0.47
CA GLU A 107 -14.04 -7.12 0.95
C GLU A 107 -14.90 -6.37 1.99
N ALA A 108 -14.28 -5.67 2.94
CA ALA A 108 -15.01 -4.83 3.89
C ALA A 108 -15.85 -3.75 3.18
N ALA A 109 -15.33 -3.14 2.11
CA ALA A 109 -16.04 -2.18 1.29
C ALA A 109 -17.22 -2.80 0.53
N LEU A 110 -17.02 -3.97 -0.07
CA LEU A 110 -18.05 -4.73 -0.77
C LEU A 110 -19.21 -5.09 0.18
N LYS A 111 -18.90 -5.51 1.40
CA LYS A 111 -19.88 -5.90 2.44
C LYS A 111 -20.46 -4.74 3.26
N LYS A 112 -19.96 -3.52 3.09
CA LYS A 112 -20.33 -2.33 3.86
C LYS A 112 -20.00 -2.45 5.37
N PHE A 113 -18.93 -3.17 5.70
CA PHE A 113 -18.44 -3.31 7.07
C PHE A 113 -17.61 -2.09 7.48
N GLU A 114 -18.30 -1.00 7.81
CA GLU A 114 -17.72 0.30 8.15
C GLU A 114 -16.71 0.20 9.30
N THR A 115 -17.07 -0.53 10.36
CA THR A 115 -16.23 -0.70 11.56
C THR A 115 -14.95 -1.47 11.24
N VAL A 116 -15.04 -2.50 10.40
CA VAL A 116 -13.87 -3.28 9.97
C VAL A 116 -13.01 -2.47 8.99
N ALA A 117 -13.62 -1.76 8.05
CA ALA A 117 -12.89 -0.88 7.14
C ALA A 117 -12.07 0.17 7.92
N TRP A 118 -12.66 0.77 8.96
CA TRP A 118 -11.95 1.70 9.84
C TRP A 118 -10.77 1.05 10.57
N LEU A 119 -10.97 -0.15 11.12
CA LEU A 119 -9.91 -0.93 11.76
C LEU A 119 -8.74 -1.18 10.79
N LEU A 120 -9.04 -1.67 9.59
CA LEU A 120 -8.04 -1.99 8.58
C LEU A 120 -7.23 -0.75 8.16
N LEU A 121 -7.92 0.37 7.91
CA LEU A 121 -7.27 1.64 7.57
C LEU A 121 -6.38 2.16 8.69
N LYS A 122 -6.83 2.05 9.94
CA LYS A 122 -6.04 2.42 11.12
C LYS A 122 -4.79 1.56 11.26
N SER A 123 -4.87 0.30 10.84
CA SER A 123 -3.76 -0.66 10.85
C SER A 123 -2.87 -0.63 9.60
N GLY A 124 -3.02 0.38 8.73
CA GLY A 124 -2.13 0.58 7.58
C GLY A 124 -2.55 -0.14 6.30
N ALA A 125 -3.84 -0.49 6.16
CA ALA A 125 -4.34 -0.98 4.89
C ALA A 125 -4.21 0.09 3.78
N ASN A 126 -3.71 -0.33 2.62
CA ASN A 126 -3.53 0.51 1.45
C ASN A 126 -4.90 0.79 0.79
N SER A 127 -5.37 2.03 0.89
CA SER A 127 -6.66 2.44 0.31
C SER A 127 -6.64 2.59 -1.22
N PHE A 128 -5.46 2.48 -1.83
CA PHE A 128 -5.24 2.55 -3.28
C PHE A 128 -4.96 1.19 -3.93
N ALA A 129 -4.90 0.11 -3.15
CA ALA A 129 -4.78 -1.22 -3.74
C ALA A 129 -5.93 -1.45 -4.73
N ILE A 130 -5.62 -2.09 -5.85
CA ILE A 130 -6.59 -2.47 -6.89
C ILE A 130 -6.52 -3.98 -7.14
N ASP A 131 -7.68 -4.58 -7.38
CA ASP A 131 -7.76 -5.98 -7.78
C ASP A 131 -7.37 -6.18 -9.26
N ARG A 132 -7.45 -7.42 -9.77
CA ARG A 132 -7.16 -7.73 -11.19
C ARG A 132 -8.14 -7.10 -12.17
N MET A 133 -9.30 -6.62 -11.72
CA MET A 133 -10.25 -5.87 -12.53
C MET A 133 -9.98 -4.36 -12.50
N GLY A 134 -8.96 -3.93 -11.76
CA GLY A 134 -8.63 -2.52 -11.56
C GLY A 134 -9.54 -1.82 -10.55
N LEU A 135 -10.24 -2.58 -9.69
CA LEU A 135 -11.17 -2.04 -8.70
C LEU A 135 -10.50 -1.86 -7.33
N SER A 136 -10.58 -0.64 -6.80
CA SER A 136 -10.19 -0.28 -5.44
C SER A 136 -11.32 -0.52 -4.44
N ALA A 137 -10.99 -0.47 -3.14
CA ALA A 137 -12.01 -0.52 -2.08
C ALA A 137 -13.06 0.59 -2.24
N LEU A 138 -12.65 1.79 -2.66
CA LEU A 138 -13.57 2.91 -2.91
C LEU A 138 -14.53 2.62 -4.06
N GLU A 139 -14.04 2.02 -5.15
CA GLU A 139 -14.91 1.65 -6.27
C GLU A 139 -15.90 0.54 -5.89
N PHE A 140 -15.48 -0.45 -5.09
CA PHE A 140 -16.41 -1.44 -4.55
C PHE A 140 -17.51 -0.78 -3.70
N ALA A 141 -17.14 0.11 -2.78
CA ALA A 141 -18.11 0.85 -1.97
C ALA A 141 -19.09 1.64 -2.85
N LYS A 142 -18.61 2.44 -3.81
CA LYS A 142 -19.47 3.24 -4.70
C LYS A 142 -20.45 2.41 -5.53
N ARG A 143 -20.15 1.13 -5.80
CA ARG A 143 -21.04 0.22 -6.55
C ARG A 143 -22.08 -0.45 -5.67
N THR A 144 -21.80 -0.65 -4.38
CA THR A 144 -22.69 -1.36 -3.46
C THR A 144 -23.52 -0.42 -2.59
N SER A 145 -23.01 0.75 -2.24
CA SER A 145 -23.65 1.75 -1.40
C SER A 145 -23.97 3.05 -2.14
N ALA A 146 -24.78 3.91 -1.53
CA ALA A 146 -25.01 5.25 -2.05
C ALA A 146 -23.73 6.09 -1.94
N ALA A 147 -23.58 7.08 -2.85
CA ALA A 147 -22.43 7.98 -2.86
C ALA A 147 -22.19 8.67 -1.51
N ASP A 148 -23.27 8.98 -0.77
CA ASP A 148 -23.22 9.65 0.54
C ASP A 148 -23.10 8.69 1.74
N SER A 149 -22.70 7.43 1.51
CA SER A 149 -22.51 6.47 2.60
C SER A 149 -21.24 6.74 3.41
N THR A 150 -21.28 6.45 4.71
CA THR A 150 -20.15 6.63 5.63
C THR A 150 -18.89 5.91 5.15
N ILE A 151 -19.04 4.71 4.56
CA ILE A 151 -17.90 3.95 4.03
C ILE A 151 -17.22 4.62 2.84
N VAL A 152 -17.99 5.26 1.95
CA VAL A 152 -17.44 6.02 0.82
C VAL A 152 -16.65 7.21 1.35
N TRP A 153 -17.25 7.99 2.25
CA TRP A 153 -16.57 9.13 2.88
C TRP A 153 -15.29 8.72 3.62
N LEU A 154 -15.32 7.60 4.35
CA LEU A 154 -14.17 7.06 5.08
C LEU A 154 -13.03 6.71 4.13
N LEU A 155 -13.33 6.01 3.03
CA LEU A 155 -12.34 5.59 2.03
C LEU A 155 -11.77 6.77 1.25
N GLU A 156 -12.60 7.76 0.89
CA GLU A 156 -12.15 9.00 0.25
C GLU A 156 -11.21 9.79 1.17
N SER A 157 -11.59 9.94 2.44
CA SER A 157 -10.76 10.61 3.45
C SER A 157 -9.43 9.88 3.67
N ALA A 158 -9.46 8.54 3.64
CA ALA A 158 -8.26 7.73 3.77
C ALA A 158 -7.34 7.87 2.55
N GLN A 159 -7.88 7.85 1.33
CA GLN A 159 -7.11 8.11 0.11
C GLN A 159 -6.48 9.50 0.15
N GLN A 160 -7.22 10.55 0.49
CA GLN A 160 -6.64 11.90 0.63
C GLN A 160 -5.48 11.95 1.63
N LYS A 161 -5.60 11.26 2.76
CA LYS A 161 -4.54 11.19 3.77
C LYS A 161 -3.33 10.36 3.31
N GLN A 162 -3.55 9.28 2.56
CA GLN A 162 -2.51 8.40 2.04
C GLN A 162 -1.88 8.94 0.74
N ALA A 163 -2.53 9.88 0.03
CA ALA A 163 -2.08 10.54 -1.20
C ALA A 163 -0.91 11.52 -0.94
N LYS A 164 0.14 11.04 -0.31
CA LYS A 164 1.36 11.81 -0.08
C LYS A 164 2.41 11.40 -1.10
N PHE A 165 2.74 12.34 -1.99
CA PHE A 165 3.83 12.20 -2.93
C PHE A 165 5.07 12.87 -2.38
N THR A 166 6.23 12.25 -2.63
CA THR A 166 7.52 12.84 -2.31
C THR A 166 8.37 12.81 -3.57
N VAL A 167 8.92 13.97 -3.92
CA VAL A 167 9.91 14.06 -5.00
C VAL A 167 11.28 14.09 -4.35
N THR A 168 12.14 13.14 -4.74
CA THR A 168 13.49 12.98 -4.19
C THR A 168 14.54 13.00 -5.31
N ASN A 169 15.82 12.98 -4.93
CA ASN A 169 16.96 12.86 -5.86
C ASN A 169 16.96 13.87 -7.03
N LEU A 170 16.62 15.13 -6.75
CA LEU A 170 16.61 16.19 -7.74
C LEU A 170 18.03 16.45 -8.29
N ARG A 171 18.21 16.22 -9.60
CA ARG A 171 19.47 16.47 -10.31
C ARG A 171 19.24 17.33 -11.55
N LEU A 172 19.94 18.46 -11.60
CA LEU A 172 19.87 19.41 -12.71
C LEU A 172 21.02 19.19 -13.69
N VAL A 173 20.71 19.14 -14.98
CA VAL A 173 21.71 19.03 -16.06
C VAL A 173 21.42 20.09 -17.12
N VAL A 174 22.38 20.97 -17.36
CA VAL A 174 22.31 21.96 -18.45
C VAL A 174 22.90 21.37 -19.72
N ARG A 175 22.14 21.39 -20.82
CA ARG A 175 22.60 20.98 -22.15
C ARG A 175 22.21 22.02 -23.19
N GLY A 176 23.19 22.78 -23.65
CA GLY A 176 22.95 23.90 -24.57
C GLY A 176 22.01 24.92 -23.92
N GLU A 177 20.87 25.15 -24.56
CA GLU A 177 19.84 26.11 -24.13
C GLU A 177 18.72 25.49 -23.27
N SER A 178 18.84 24.21 -22.91
CA SER A 178 17.83 23.48 -22.12
C SER A 178 18.37 23.03 -20.76
N VAL A 179 17.48 23.01 -19.77
CA VAL A 179 17.69 22.43 -18.45
C VAL A 179 16.90 21.14 -18.36
N ILE A 180 17.57 20.05 -17.98
CA ILE A 180 16.94 18.77 -17.71
C ILE A 180 16.95 18.54 -16.20
N VAL A 181 15.76 18.38 -15.62
CA VAL A 181 15.58 18.03 -14.22
C VAL A 181 15.30 16.54 -14.14
N TYR A 182 16.18 15.79 -13.48
CA TYR A 182 15.91 14.40 -13.10
C TYR A 182 15.40 14.37 -11.67
N TYR A 183 14.47 13.47 -11.40
CA TYR A 183 13.87 13.30 -10.09
C TYR A 183 13.39 11.85 -9.89
N ASP A 184 13.21 11.48 -8.64
CA ASP A 184 12.55 10.24 -8.25
C ASP A 184 11.18 10.60 -7.68
N LEU A 185 10.14 9.87 -8.12
CA LEU A 185 8.78 10.07 -7.63
C LEU A 185 8.41 8.91 -6.71
N GLU A 186 8.14 9.23 -5.45
CA GLU A 186 7.65 8.28 -4.46
C GLU A 186 6.19 8.60 -4.14
N GLY A 187 5.35 7.57 -4.09
CA GLY A 187 3.92 7.70 -3.80
C GLY A 187 3.20 6.37 -3.96
N PRO A 188 1.96 6.26 -3.47
CA PRO A 188 1.20 5.02 -3.51
C PRO A 188 0.57 4.71 -4.87
N ILE A 189 0.39 5.74 -5.71
CA ILE A 189 -0.24 5.66 -7.03
C ILE A 189 0.46 6.58 -8.03
N PRO A 190 0.09 6.55 -9.31
CA PRO A 190 0.54 7.55 -10.27
C PRO A 190 0.08 8.95 -9.90
N ALA A 191 0.94 9.94 -10.16
CA ALA A 191 0.67 11.34 -9.89
C ALA A 191 0.92 12.20 -11.13
N GLN A 192 0.28 13.35 -11.16
CA GLN A 192 0.67 14.42 -12.07
C GLN A 192 1.81 15.21 -11.45
N VAL A 193 2.72 15.64 -12.32
CA VAL A 193 3.91 16.39 -11.94
C VAL A 193 3.86 17.77 -12.57
N ALA A 194 4.15 18.79 -11.77
CA ALA A 194 4.28 20.17 -12.19
C ALA A 194 5.64 20.73 -11.80
N LEU A 195 6.08 21.74 -12.54
CA LEU A 195 7.27 22.51 -12.23
C LEU A 195 6.82 23.90 -11.78
N ASN A 196 7.11 24.23 -10.53
CA ASN A 196 6.99 25.59 -10.03
C ASN A 196 8.33 26.30 -10.21
N VAL A 197 8.31 27.47 -10.82
CA VAL A 197 9.50 28.28 -11.08
C VAL A 197 9.31 29.64 -10.44
N GLU A 198 10.18 29.97 -9.50
CA GLU A 198 10.19 31.28 -8.85
C GLU A 198 11.50 32.02 -9.15
N GLY A 199 11.37 33.25 -9.65
CA GLY A 199 12.52 34.12 -9.96
C GLY A 199 12.60 35.29 -8.99
N ALA A 200 13.80 35.59 -8.48
CA ALA A 200 14.07 36.67 -7.52
C ALA A 200 13.91 38.11 -8.06
N GLY A 201 13.09 38.34 -9.10
CA GLY A 201 13.05 39.62 -9.83
C GLY A 201 11.67 40.11 -10.25
N GLY A 202 10.56 39.46 -9.85
CA GLY A 202 9.19 39.92 -10.14
C GLY A 202 8.78 39.92 -11.62
N LYS A 203 9.69 39.62 -12.55
CA LYS A 203 9.37 39.32 -13.95
C LYS A 203 8.97 37.84 -14.01
N GLY A 204 7.68 37.58 -14.24
CA GLY A 204 7.12 36.24 -14.35
C GLY A 204 7.92 35.39 -15.34
N ILE A 205 8.73 34.48 -14.81
CA ILE A 205 9.32 33.38 -15.56
C ILE A 205 8.20 32.37 -15.66
N ASP A 206 7.69 32.18 -16.86
CA ASP A 206 6.59 31.27 -17.09
C ASP A 206 7.16 30.06 -17.82
N ALA A 207 7.19 28.91 -17.15
CA ALA A 207 7.78 27.68 -17.68
C ALA A 207 6.86 27.05 -18.72
N ARG A 208 6.65 27.77 -19.83
CA ARG A 208 5.71 27.42 -20.90
C ARG A 208 6.30 26.42 -21.88
N HIS A 209 7.62 26.42 -22.05
CA HIS A 209 8.31 25.52 -22.96
C HIS A 209 8.93 24.34 -22.20
N VAL A 210 8.08 23.59 -21.50
CA VAL A 210 8.47 22.39 -20.76
C VAL A 210 7.87 21.14 -21.38
N SER A 211 8.66 20.07 -21.41
CA SER A 211 8.31 18.78 -21.98
C SER A 211 8.84 17.64 -21.09
N GLY A 212 8.52 16.39 -21.45
CA GLY A 212 8.82 15.23 -20.62
C GLY A 212 7.60 14.80 -19.81
N ASP A 213 7.76 14.73 -18.49
CA ASP A 213 6.77 14.18 -17.56
C ASP A 213 5.74 15.20 -17.03
N ILE A 214 5.91 16.49 -17.33
CA ILE A 214 4.97 17.54 -16.86
C ILE A 214 3.56 17.32 -17.41
N GLY A 215 2.56 17.45 -16.52
CA GLY A 215 1.14 17.37 -16.86
C GLY A 215 0.70 15.99 -17.33
N LYS A 216 1.56 14.97 -17.19
CA LYS A 216 1.25 13.58 -17.52
C LYS A 216 1.06 12.77 -16.25
N ARG A 217 0.37 11.64 -16.39
CA ARG A 217 0.32 10.57 -15.38
C ARG A 217 1.68 9.90 -15.30
N VAL A 218 2.39 10.11 -14.19
CA VAL A 218 3.72 9.55 -13.91
C VAL A 218 3.60 8.45 -12.87
N GLU A 219 4.01 7.24 -13.24
CA GLU A 219 4.11 6.12 -12.29
C GLU A 219 5.23 6.40 -11.26
N PRO A 220 5.07 6.09 -9.96
CA PRO A 220 6.15 6.15 -9.00
C PRO A 220 7.36 5.33 -9.46
N GLY A 221 8.56 5.83 -9.18
CA GLY A 221 9.80 5.20 -9.60
C GLY A 221 10.93 6.21 -9.82
N SER A 222 12.14 5.68 -9.93
CA SER A 222 13.35 6.48 -10.07
C SER A 222 13.61 6.94 -11.50
N ASN A 223 14.42 7.99 -11.63
CA ASN A 223 14.98 8.50 -12.87
C ASN A 223 13.93 9.06 -13.85
N ARG A 224 12.91 9.73 -13.31
CA ARG A 224 11.95 10.55 -14.06
C ARG A 224 12.60 11.84 -14.53
N LYS A 225 12.06 12.48 -15.58
CA LYS A 225 12.69 13.67 -16.17
C LYS A 225 11.71 14.72 -16.70
N ILE A 226 12.11 15.96 -16.50
CA ILE A 226 11.49 17.16 -17.06
C ILE A 226 12.55 17.84 -17.92
N VAL A 227 12.16 18.26 -19.13
CA VAL A 227 13.04 19.00 -20.04
C VAL A 227 12.43 20.39 -20.26
N TRP A 228 13.13 21.41 -19.78
CA TRP A 228 12.72 22.80 -19.89
C TRP A 228 13.64 23.57 -20.83
N ALA A 229 13.07 24.18 -21.86
CA ALA A 229 13.77 25.05 -22.79
C ALA A 229 13.98 26.46 -22.21
N LEU A 230 14.85 26.55 -21.19
CA LEU A 230 15.09 27.75 -20.38
C LEU A 230 15.28 29.03 -21.21
N ALA A 231 16.06 28.96 -22.30
CA ALA A 231 16.37 30.15 -23.12
C ALA A 231 15.14 30.77 -23.82
N GLN A 232 14.04 30.02 -23.97
CA GLN A 232 12.81 30.51 -24.59
C GLN A 232 11.90 31.22 -23.57
N ASP A 233 12.00 30.85 -22.30
CA ASP A 233 11.13 31.34 -21.22
C ASP A 233 11.80 32.41 -20.35
N VAL A 234 13.13 32.46 -20.31
CA VAL A 234 13.86 33.47 -19.55
C VAL A 234 14.04 34.74 -20.41
N PRO A 235 13.52 35.91 -19.98
CA PRO A 235 13.65 37.15 -20.74
C PRO A 235 15.12 37.53 -20.95
N LYS A 236 15.45 38.04 -22.14
CA LYS A 236 16.77 38.64 -22.40
C LYS A 236 17.05 39.74 -21.36
N GLY A 237 18.21 39.64 -20.70
CA GLY A 237 18.60 40.58 -19.64
C GLY A 237 18.09 40.21 -18.24
N PHE A 238 17.65 38.97 -18.01
CA PHE A 238 17.46 38.45 -16.66
C PHE A 238 18.76 38.59 -15.87
N ASN A 239 18.72 39.41 -14.83
CA ASN A 239 19.82 39.74 -13.92
C ASN A 239 19.56 39.21 -12.50
N GLY A 240 18.51 38.40 -12.33
CA GLY A 240 18.21 37.73 -11.07
C GLY A 240 19.37 36.82 -10.70
N LYS A 241 19.88 36.98 -9.47
CA LYS A 241 21.03 36.21 -8.99
C LYS A 241 20.69 34.75 -8.73
N GLU A 242 19.43 34.46 -8.47
CA GLU A 242 18.94 33.13 -8.08
C GLU A 242 17.56 32.85 -8.67
N MET A 243 17.30 31.57 -8.94
CA MET A 243 16.03 31.01 -9.40
C MET A 243 15.79 29.72 -8.61
N THR A 244 14.58 29.55 -8.10
CA THR A 244 14.15 28.34 -7.39
C THR A 244 13.29 27.49 -8.30
N LEU A 245 13.55 26.19 -8.30
CA LEU A 245 12.84 25.20 -9.10
C LEU A 245 12.31 24.12 -8.16
N ASP A 246 10.99 24.04 -8.05
CA ASP A 246 10.33 23.01 -7.27
C ASP A 246 9.55 22.08 -8.19
N VAL A 247 9.80 20.78 -8.05
CA VAL A 247 9.01 19.75 -8.71
C VAL A 247 7.92 19.32 -7.74
N LEU A 248 6.68 19.58 -8.11
CA LEU A 248 5.51 19.25 -7.31
C LEU A 248 4.84 18.01 -7.89
N ALA A 249 4.35 17.14 -7.01
CA ALA A 249 3.58 15.96 -7.39
C ALA A 249 2.27 15.94 -6.60
N PHE A 250 1.16 15.65 -7.30
CA PHE A 250 -0.17 15.61 -6.72
C PHE A 250 -0.99 14.47 -7.33
N SER A 251 -1.91 13.91 -6.55
CA SER A 251 -2.89 12.96 -7.05
C SER A 251 -3.80 13.64 -8.07
N GLU A 252 -4.20 12.89 -9.10
CA GLU A 252 -5.20 13.34 -10.09
C GLU A 252 -6.56 13.65 -9.46
#